data_AF-A0A960KE20-F1
#
_entry.id   AF-A0A960KE20-F1
#
_cell.length_a   1.000
_cell.length_b   1.000
_cell.length_c   1.000
_cell.angle_alpha   90.00
_cell.angle_beta   90.00
_cell.angle_gamma   90.00
#
_symmetry.space_group_name_H-M   'P 1'
#
loop_
_entity.id
_entity.type
_entity.pdbx_description
1 polymer ?
#
loop_
_entity_poly.entity_id
_entity_poly.type
_entity_poly.pdbx_seq_one_letter_code
_entity_poly.pdbx_strand_id
1 'polypeptide(L)'
;FLEAAACGVPQVAGRSGGAHEAVADGETGLVVDDPTSVAQLADALRTLVIDPDLRRSMGRAARRRAADEFSYDLLAERLRKALVLPSVAAR
;
A
#
# COMPACT_ATOMS: atom_id res chain seq x y z
N PHE A 1 4.29 -5.63 0.75
CA PHE A 1 3.93 -4.20 0.85
C PHE A 1 3.51 -3.82 2.26
N LEU A 2 2.44 -4.42 2.80
CA LEU A 2 1.87 -4.00 4.10
C LEU A 2 2.85 -4.05 5.28
N GLU A 3 3.71 -5.07 5.37
CA GLU A 3 4.73 -5.17 6.44
C GLU A 3 5.73 -4.00 6.37
N ALA A 4 6.22 -3.67 5.17
CA ALA A 4 7.08 -2.52 4.96
C ALA A 4 6.35 -1.21 5.33
N ALA A 5 5.09 -1.08 4.95
CA ALA A 5 4.25 0.05 5.31
C ALA A 5 4.13 0.18 6.84
N ALA A 6 3.83 -0.90 7.55
CA ALA A 6 3.74 -0.93 9.01
C ALA A 6 5.06 -0.52 9.70
N CYS A 7 6.21 -0.85 9.09
CA CYS A 7 7.53 -0.41 9.53
C CYS A 7 7.89 1.04 9.14
N GLY A 8 7.00 1.76 8.44
CA GLY A 8 7.22 3.12 8.00
C GLY A 8 8.20 3.25 6.84
N VAL A 9 8.30 2.21 6.01
CA VAL A 9 9.15 2.18 4.81
C VAL A 9 8.26 2.42 3.59
N PRO A 10 8.46 3.50 2.80
CA PRO A 10 7.72 3.70 1.56
C PRO A 10 8.09 2.60 0.54
N GLN A 11 7.12 2.16 -0.24
CA GLN A 11 7.33 1.04 -1.18
C GLN A 11 7.33 1.52 -2.63
N VAL A 12 8.05 0.79 -3.49
CA VAL A 12 7.92 0.90 -4.95
C VAL A 12 7.19 -0.35 -5.44
N ALA A 13 6.03 -0.17 -6.07
CA ALA A 13 5.24 -1.26 -6.64
C ALA A 13 5.18 -1.13 -8.16
N GLY A 14 5.14 -2.25 -8.87
CA GLY A 14 4.76 -2.23 -10.28
C GLY A 14 3.24 -2.30 -10.45
N ARG A 15 2.71 -1.75 -11.54
CA ARG A 15 1.30 -1.89 -11.95
C ARG A 15 1.03 -3.30 -12.47
N SER A 16 1.08 -4.27 -11.55
CA SER A 16 0.87 -5.69 -11.80
C SER A 16 0.02 -6.29 -10.68
N GLY A 17 -1.16 -6.81 -11.04
CA GLY A 17 -2.11 -7.39 -10.09
C GLY A 17 -2.43 -6.44 -8.93
N GLY A 18 -2.62 -6.98 -7.72
CA GLY A 18 -2.95 -6.20 -6.52
C GLY A 18 -1.77 -5.45 -5.88
N ALA A 19 -0.54 -5.54 -6.42
CA ALA A 19 0.62 -4.90 -5.82
C ALA A 19 0.50 -3.37 -5.77
N HIS A 20 0.00 -2.77 -6.85
CA HIS A 20 -0.18 -1.32 -6.94
C HIS A 20 -1.32 -0.80 -6.04
N GLU A 21 -2.34 -1.61 -5.75
CA GLU A 21 -3.43 -1.23 -4.84
C GLU A 21 -2.96 -1.09 -3.38
N ALA A 22 -1.88 -1.79 -3.03
CA ALA A 22 -1.26 -1.69 -1.71
C ALA A 22 -0.45 -0.39 -1.52
N VAL A 23 -0.18 0.37 -2.59
CA VAL A 23 0.61 1.60 -2.57
C VAL A 23 -0.22 2.76 -3.09
N ALA A 24 -0.52 3.75 -2.24
CA ALA A 24 -1.07 5.01 -2.71
C ALA A 24 0.04 5.81 -3.40
N ASP A 25 0.01 5.84 -4.73
CA ASP A 25 1.04 6.45 -5.56
C ASP A 25 1.24 7.94 -5.22
N GLY A 26 2.49 8.35 -5.03
CA GLY A 26 2.86 9.71 -4.60
C GLY A 26 2.62 10.00 -3.11
N GLU A 27 1.91 9.14 -2.37
CA GLU A 27 1.55 9.37 -0.97
C GLU A 27 2.26 8.40 -0.01
N THR A 28 2.13 7.08 -0.23
CA THR A 28 2.76 6.05 0.63
C THR A 28 3.96 5.39 -0.03
N GLY A 29 4.28 5.78 -1.25
CA GLY A 29 5.28 5.16 -2.11
C GLY A 29 5.10 5.60 -3.56
N LEU A 30 5.67 4.83 -4.48
CA LEU A 30 5.60 5.09 -5.93
C LEU A 30 5.12 3.85 -6.68
N VAL A 31 4.35 4.05 -7.74
CA VAL A 31 3.93 2.99 -8.66
C VAL A 31 4.63 3.17 -10.00
N VAL A 32 5.33 2.13 -10.47
CA VAL A 32 5.89 2.07 -11.83
C VAL A 32 4.89 1.40 -12.76
N ASP A 33 4.66 1.99 -13.94
CA ASP A 33 3.64 1.50 -14.87
C ASP A 33 4.07 0.19 -15.55
N ASP A 34 5.34 0.10 -15.98
CA ASP A 34 5.92 -1.14 -16.51
C ASP A 34 6.81 -1.80 -15.44
N PRO A 35 6.35 -2.89 -14.79
CA PRO A 35 7.12 -3.60 -13.77
C PRO A 35 8.40 -4.26 -14.31
N THR A 36 8.54 -4.42 -15.62
CA THR A 36 9.73 -4.98 -16.26
C THR A 36 10.73 -3.90 -16.69
N SER A 37 10.35 -2.62 -16.62
CA SER A 37 11.22 -1.50 -16.99
C SER A 37 12.23 -1.19 -15.88
N VAL A 38 13.47 -1.60 -16.12
CA VAL A 38 14.61 -1.26 -15.23
C VAL A 38 14.77 0.25 -15.08
N ALA A 39 14.55 1.01 -16.15
CA ALA A 39 14.68 2.47 -16.12
C ALA A 39 13.66 3.12 -15.18
N GLN A 40 12.37 2.74 -15.28
CA GLN A 40 11.33 3.28 -14.39
C GLN A 40 11.59 2.92 -12.93
N LEU A 41 11.99 1.68 -12.65
CA LEU A 41 12.35 1.26 -11.29
C LEU A 41 13.54 2.05 -10.75
N ALA A 42 14.58 2.24 -11.56
CA ALA A 42 15.75 3.02 -11.17
C ALA A 42 15.40 4.48 -10.87
N ASP A 43 14.52 5.11 -11.65
CA ASP A 43 14.08 6.48 -11.41
C ASP A 43 13.22 6.62 -10.15
N ALA A 44 12.33 5.67 -9.88
CA ALA A 44 11.54 5.64 -8.65
C ALA A 44 12.44 5.49 -7.41
N LEU A 45 13.40 4.56 -7.46
CA LEU A 45 14.39 4.38 -6.38
C LEU A 45 15.27 5.62 -6.21
N ARG A 46 15.75 6.21 -7.31
CA ARG A 46 16.57 7.43 -7.28
C ARG A 46 15.82 8.56 -6.59
N THR A 47 14.56 8.81 -6.97
CA THR A 47 13.69 9.81 -6.34
C THR A 47 13.65 9.65 -4.82
N LEU A 48 13.38 8.42 -4.35
CA LEU A 48 13.32 8.14 -2.91
C LEU A 48 14.68 8.24 -2.22
N VAL A 49 15.78 7.90 -2.88
CA VAL A 49 17.13 7.95 -2.27
C VAL A 49 17.62 9.39 -2.11
N ILE A 50 17.46 10.23 -3.14
CA ILE A 50 17.99 11.59 -3.18
C ILE A 50 17.15 12.59 -2.36
N ASP A 51 15.86 12.32 -2.16
CA ASP A 51 14.97 13.15 -1.36
C ASP A 51 14.61 12.46 -0.03
N PRO A 52 15.37 12.70 1.06
CA PRO A 52 15.11 12.08 2.35
C PRO A 52 13.82 12.57 3.01
N ASP A 53 13.35 13.77 2.70
CA ASP A 53 12.16 14.33 3.35
C ASP A 53 10.89 13.76 2.72
N LEU A 54 10.87 13.63 1.39
CA LEU A 54 9.86 12.85 0.67
C LEU A 54 9.82 11.40 1.16
N ARG A 55 10.99 10.74 1.26
CA ARG A 55 11.06 9.36 1.75
C ARG A 55 10.48 9.21 3.16
N ARG A 56 10.77 10.15 4.06
CA ARG A 56 10.23 10.15 5.43
C ARG A 56 8.75 10.47 5.47
N SER A 57 8.27 11.41 4.65
CA SER A 57 6.84 11.76 4.60
C SER A 57 6.02 10.58 4.10
N MET A 58 6.45 9.95 3.01
CA MET A 58 5.80 8.76 2.47
C MET A 58 5.85 7.58 3.44
N GLY A 59 6.97 7.37 4.14
CA GLY A 59 7.08 6.35 5.18
C GLY A 59 6.08 6.53 6.32
N ARG A 60 5.90 7.77 6.80
CA ARG A 60 4.88 8.09 7.82
C ARG A 60 3.47 7.85 7.31
N ALA A 61 3.17 8.26 6.07
CA ALA A 61 1.87 8.03 5.45
C ALA A 61 1.59 6.52 5.28
N ALA A 62 2.57 5.74 4.82
CA ALA A 62 2.49 4.29 4.70
C ALA A 62 2.18 3.61 6.03
N ARG A 63 2.88 3.99 7.12
CA ARG A 63 2.63 3.44 8.45
C ARG A 63 1.24 3.79 8.96
N ARG A 64 0.82 5.04 8.77
CA ARG A 64 -0.51 5.48 9.15
C ARG A 64 -1.60 4.69 8.42
N ARG A 65 -1.50 4.56 7.09
CA ARG A 65 -2.43 3.76 6.29
C ARG A 65 -2.48 2.30 6.74
N ALA A 66 -1.33 1.69 7.01
CA ALA A 66 -1.27 0.31 7.50
C ALA A 66 -2.03 0.13 8.83
N ALA A 67 -1.88 1.06 9.78
CA ALA A 67 -2.58 1.01 11.06
C ALA A 67 -4.07 1.34 10.93
N ASP A 68 -4.41 2.40 10.19
CA ASP A 68 -5.75 2.97 10.12
C ASP A 68 -6.70 2.15 9.22
N GLU A 69 -6.18 1.40 8.23
CA GLU A 69 -7.00 0.72 7.23
C GLU A 69 -6.83 -0.81 7.20
N PHE A 70 -5.71 -1.32 7.72
CA PHE A 70 -5.31 -2.73 7.55
C PHE A 70 -4.86 -3.40 8.86
N SER A 71 -5.12 -2.81 10.03
CA SER A 71 -4.89 -3.47 11.30
C SER A 71 -5.77 -4.72 11.45
N TYR A 72 -5.26 -5.74 12.13
CA TYR A 72 -6.00 -6.99 12.33
C TYR A 72 -7.34 -6.78 13.04
N ASP A 73 -7.41 -5.89 14.02
CA ASP A 73 -8.65 -5.57 14.72
C ASP A 73 -9.72 -5.04 13.76
N LEU A 74 -9.33 -4.11 12.86
CA LEU A 74 -10.23 -3.54 11.87
C LEU A 74 -10.64 -4.58 10.82
N LEU A 75 -9.70 -5.38 10.32
CA LEU A 75 -9.97 -6.41 9.32
C LEU A 75 -10.87 -7.51 9.89
N ALA A 76 -10.63 -7.95 11.12
CA ALA A 76 -11.46 -8.93 11.82
C ALA A 76 -12.89 -8.42 12.00
N GLU A 77 -13.07 -7.16 12.41
CA GLU A 77 -14.39 -6.56 12.57
C GLU A 77 -15.12 -6.39 11.23
N ARG A 78 -14.41 -5.99 10.16
CA ARG A 78 -14.98 -5.92 8.80
C ARG A 78 -15.43 -7.29 8.31
N LEU A 79 -14.60 -8.32 8.50
CA LEU A 79 -14.94 -9.69 8.15
C LEU A 79 -16.14 -10.19 8.95
N ARG A 80 -16.16 -9.97 10.27
CA ARG A 80 -17.29 -10.33 11.13
C ARG A 80 -18.60 -9.72 10.63
N LYS A 81 -18.61 -8.43 10.28
CA LYS A 81 -19.79 -7.77 9.70
C LYS A 81 -20.24 -8.40 8.39
N ALA A 82 -19.30 -8.73 7.50
CA ALA A 82 -19.60 -9.35 6.21
C ALA A 82 -20.21 -10.75 6.36
N LEU A 83 -19.75 -11.53 7.34
CA LEU A 83 -20.27 -12.88 7.62
C LEU A 83 -21.65 -12.89 8.31
N VAL A 84 -22.01 -11.81 9.01
CA VAL A 84 -23.27 -11.68 9.76
C VAL A 84 -24.36 -10.99 8.94
N LEU A 85 -24.14 -10.72 7.65
CA LEU A 85 -25.21 -10.26 6.76
C LEU A 85 -26.33 -11.32 6.75
N PRO A 86 -27.61 -10.92 6.94
CA PRO A 86 -28.72 -11.85 6.83
C PRO A 86 -28.65 -12.50 5.46
N SER A 87 -28.78 -13.84 5.44
CA SER A 87 -28.76 -14.62 4.21
C SER A 87 -29.59 -13.91 3.16
N VAL A 88 -29.01 -13.68 1.97
CA VAL A 88 -29.79 -13.30 0.81
C VAL A 88 -30.75 -14.46 0.63
N ALA A 89 -31.99 -14.27 1.09
CA ALA A 89 -33.06 -15.22 0.95
C ALA A 89 -33.09 -15.62 -0.53
N ALA A 90 -32.83 -16.90 -0.77
CA ALA A 90 -32.83 -17.50 -2.09
C ALA A 90 -34.08 -17.04 -2.85
N ARG A 91 -33.86 -16.39 -4.00
CA ARG A 91 -34.86 -16.22 -5.04
C ARG A 91 -34.60 -17.25 -6.11
#